data_AF-A0A5B8V9F9-F1
#
_entry.id   AF-A0A5B8V9F9-F1
#
_cell.length_a   1.000
_cell.length_b   1.000
_cell.length_c   1.000
_cell.angle_alpha   90.00
_cell.angle_beta   90.00
_cell.angle_gamma   90.00
#
_symmetry.space_group_name_H-M   'P 1'
#
loop_
_entity.id
_entity.type
_entity.pdbx_description
1 polymer ?
#
loop_
_entity_poly.entity_id
_entity_poly.type
_entity_poly.pdbx_seq_one_letter_code
_entity_poly.pdbx_strand_id
1 'polypeptide(L)'
;MIGQSASQQIIKAFADKKDIKTFSNKPLDSTLSFVKEKGAGLFIVGLDSHVGFIYYDGKTCWFIHSKWVNPKAVVKEIAEQSGILYYSKYRIVGKISNNKTLLDKWVN
;
A
#
# COMPACT_ATOMS: atom_id res chain seq x y z
N MET A 1 11.76 -14.51 0.66
CA MET A 1 12.47 -13.22 0.83
C MET A 1 12.75 -12.52 -0.52
N ILE A 2 11.81 -12.60 -1.48
CA ILE A 2 11.98 -12.06 -2.85
C ILE A 2 10.93 -10.98 -3.14
N GLY A 3 9.71 -11.12 -2.59
CA GLY A 3 8.63 -10.13 -2.72
C GLY A 3 8.87 -8.79 -2.02
N GLN A 4 9.51 -8.79 -0.84
CA GLN A 4 9.85 -7.55 -0.12
C GLN A 4 10.78 -6.65 -0.95
N SER A 5 11.84 -7.21 -1.53
CA SER A 5 12.82 -6.47 -2.33
C SER A 5 12.21 -5.86 -3.58
N ALA A 6 11.34 -6.59 -4.29
CA ALA A 6 10.64 -6.08 -5.47
C ALA A 6 9.67 -4.93 -5.10
N SER A 7 8.85 -5.11 -4.06
CA SER A 7 7.90 -4.07 -3.63
C SER A 7 8.62 -2.79 -3.17
N GLN A 8 9.73 -2.92 -2.45
CA GLN A 8 10.52 -1.78 -1.99
C GLN A 8 11.18 -1.03 -3.15
N GLN A 9 11.68 -1.74 -4.18
CA GLN A 9 12.24 -1.10 -5.37
C GLN A 9 11.17 -0.40 -6.21
N ILE A 10 10.00 -1.01 -6.38
CA ILE A 10 8.85 -0.38 -7.06
C ILE A 10 8.42 0.86 -6.28
N ILE A 11 8.22 0.78 -4.97
CA ILE A 11 7.80 1.95 -4.19
C ILE A 11 8.83 3.08 -4.29
N LYS A 12 10.13 2.77 -4.23
CA LYS A 12 11.21 3.77 -4.40
C LYS A 12 11.30 4.35 -5.82
N ALA A 13 10.86 3.62 -6.84
CA ALA A 13 10.87 4.09 -8.22
C ALA A 13 9.60 4.88 -8.58
N PHE A 14 8.47 4.62 -7.91
CA PHE A 14 7.15 5.14 -8.28
C PHE A 14 6.64 6.25 -7.33
N ALA A 15 6.96 6.18 -6.04
CA ALA A 15 6.61 7.23 -5.08
C ALA A 15 7.77 8.21 -4.87
N ASP A 16 7.44 9.49 -4.69
CA ASP A 16 8.44 10.46 -4.24
C ASP A 16 9.01 10.02 -2.89
N LYS A 17 10.33 10.15 -2.68
CA LYS A 17 10.99 9.73 -1.43
C LYS A 17 10.33 10.31 -0.17
N LYS A 18 9.78 11.53 -0.25
CA LYS A 18 9.05 12.22 0.84
C LYS A 18 7.70 11.57 1.21
N ASP A 19 7.17 10.74 0.33
CA ASP A 19 5.87 10.09 0.46
C ASP A 19 6.00 8.57 0.69
N ILE A 20 7.21 8.10 1.00
CA ILE A 20 7.51 6.72 1.39
C ILE A 20 7.76 6.67 2.90
N LYS A 21 7.08 5.74 3.59
CA LYS A 21 7.35 5.46 5.01
C LYS A 21 7.34 3.96 5.29
N THR A 22 8.30 3.53 6.10
CA THR A 22 8.44 2.15 6.55
C THR A 22 8.02 2.04 8.01
N PHE A 23 7.27 0.98 8.31
CA PHE A 23 6.77 0.61 9.62
C PHE A 23 7.26 -0.81 9.91
N SER A 24 8.02 -0.97 11.00
CA SER A 24 8.52 -2.26 11.45
C SER A 24 8.10 -2.51 12.89
N ASN A 25 7.43 -3.63 13.14
CA ASN A 25 6.83 -4.00 14.43
C ASN A 25 5.97 -2.88 15.04
N LYS A 26 5.24 -2.15 14.17
CA LYS A 26 4.28 -1.11 14.59
C LYS A 26 2.85 -1.62 14.42
N PRO A 27 1.87 -1.06 15.15
CA PRO A 27 0.45 -1.33 14.91
C PRO A 27 0.03 -0.92 13.48
N LEU A 28 -1.01 -1.57 12.96
CA LEU A 28 -1.61 -1.23 11.65
C LEU A 28 -2.07 0.23 11.61
N ASP A 29 -2.63 0.73 12.71
CA ASP A 29 -3.11 2.11 12.85
C ASP A 29 -2.04 3.14 12.53
N SER A 30 -0.78 2.89 12.89
CA SER A 30 0.33 3.80 12.54
C SER A 30 0.49 3.94 11.03
N THR A 31 0.30 2.84 10.29
CA THR A 31 0.36 2.82 8.83
C THR A 31 -0.85 3.54 8.22
N LEU A 32 -2.06 3.28 8.74
CA LEU A 32 -3.29 3.90 8.21
C LEU A 32 -3.38 5.39 8.54
N SER A 33 -2.90 5.82 9.70
CA SER A 33 -2.80 7.24 10.06
C SER A 33 -1.88 7.99 9.10
N PHE A 34 -0.74 7.40 8.70
CA PHE A 34 0.12 8.00 7.68
C PHE A 34 -0.58 8.12 6.31
N VAL A 35 -1.35 7.11 5.90
CA VAL A 35 -2.15 7.17 4.67
C VAL A 35 -3.17 8.31 4.74
N LYS A 36 -3.89 8.43 5.87
CA LYS A 36 -4.88 9.48 6.10
C LYS A 36 -4.22 10.87 6.11
N GLU A 37 -3.06 11.01 6.75
CA GLU A 37 -2.24 12.25 6.78
C GLU A 37 -1.80 12.69 5.39
N LYS A 38 -1.41 11.75 4.52
CA LYS A 38 -1.01 12.02 3.13
C LYS A 38 -2.19 12.33 2.20
N GLY A 39 -3.41 12.29 2.72
CA GLY A 39 -4.64 12.66 2.02
C GLY A 39 -5.08 11.63 0.98
N ALA A 40 -6.28 11.85 0.44
CA ALA A 40 -6.92 10.94 -0.51
C ALA A 40 -6.01 10.61 -1.70
N GLY A 41 -6.08 9.37 -2.18
CA GLY A 41 -5.27 8.89 -3.29
C GLY A 41 -4.93 7.41 -3.24
N LEU A 42 -4.05 7.00 -4.15
CA LEU A 42 -3.59 5.63 -4.30
C LEU A 42 -2.17 5.49 -3.76
N PHE A 43 -1.96 4.43 -3.00
CA PHE A 43 -0.70 4.09 -2.36
C PHE A 43 -0.34 2.65 -2.70
N ILE A 44 0.95 2.37 -2.91
CA ILE A 44 1.47 1.00 -2.93
C ILE A 44 1.87 0.63 -1.51
N VAL A 45 1.52 -0.59 -1.08
CA VAL A 45 1.94 -1.17 0.19
C VAL A 45 2.70 -2.47 -0.03
N GLY A 46 3.94 -2.52 0.44
CA GLY A 46 4.75 -3.74 0.54
C GLY A 46 4.64 -4.33 1.95
N LEU A 47 4.43 -5.64 2.02
CA LEU A 47 4.26 -6.43 3.26
C LEU A 47 5.37 -7.47 3.40
N ASP A 48 5.37 -8.24 4.48
CA ASP A 48 6.41 -9.26 4.72
C ASP A 48 6.52 -10.31 3.61
N SER A 49 5.38 -10.71 3.05
CA SER A 49 5.27 -11.78 2.05
C SER A 49 4.29 -11.44 0.93
N HIS A 50 3.84 -10.18 0.86
CA HIS A 50 2.75 -9.78 -0.01
C HIS A 50 2.89 -8.32 -0.47
N VAL A 51 2.12 -7.93 -1.47
CA VAL A 51 2.07 -6.55 -1.97
C VAL A 51 0.63 -6.24 -2.37
N GLY A 52 0.24 -4.99 -2.25
CA GLY A 52 -1.05 -4.53 -2.71
C GLY A 52 -1.10 -3.01 -2.79
N PHE A 53 -2.31 -2.49 -2.87
CA PHE A 53 -2.58 -1.07 -2.88
C PHE A 53 -3.45 -0.69 -1.70
N ILE A 54 -3.23 0.51 -1.18
CA ILE A 54 -4.19 1.19 -0.31
C ILE A 54 -4.80 2.33 -1.10
N TYR A 55 -6.12 2.35 -1.21
CA TYR A 55 -6.86 3.47 -1.76
C TYR A 55 -7.59 4.19 -0.64
N TYR A 56 -7.26 5.46 -0.43
CA TYR A 56 -7.97 6.31 0.52
C TYR A 56 -8.85 7.28 -0.25
N ASP A 57 -10.16 7.17 -0.08
CA ASP A 57 -11.16 8.02 -0.75
C ASP A 57 -11.48 9.33 0.00
N GLY A 58 -10.77 9.59 1.10
CA GLY A 58 -11.02 10.71 2.01
C GLY A 58 -11.91 10.35 3.21
N LYS A 59 -12.46 9.13 3.25
CA LYS A 59 -13.26 8.61 4.37
C LYS A 59 -12.77 7.24 4.82
N THR A 60 -12.55 6.33 3.89
CA THR A 60 -12.22 4.93 4.15
C THR A 60 -10.93 4.52 3.45
N CYS A 61 -10.07 3.83 4.18
CA CYS A 61 -8.90 3.17 3.61
C CYS A 61 -9.30 1.78 3.12
N TRP A 62 -9.20 1.55 1.82
CA TRP A 62 -9.46 0.28 1.17
C TRP A 62 -8.15 -0.43 0.86
N PHE A 63 -8.05 -1.72 1.16
CA PHE A 63 -6.95 -2.57 0.74
C PHE A 63 -7.34 -3.34 -0.50
N ILE A 64 -6.57 -3.17 -1.58
CA ILE A 64 -6.78 -3.82 -2.87
C ILE A 64 -5.59 -4.74 -3.13
N HIS A 65 -5.83 -6.05 -3.17
CA HIS A 65 -4.74 -7.00 -3.31
C HIS A 65 -5.21 -8.32 -3.94
N SER A 66 -4.26 -9.10 -4.45
CA SER A 66 -4.52 -10.44 -4.98
C SER A 66 -4.68 -11.42 -3.81
N LYS A 67 -5.88 -11.93 -3.61
CA LYS A 67 -6.13 -12.94 -2.59
C LYS A 67 -5.73 -14.31 -3.13
N TRP A 68 -4.80 -14.97 -2.45
CA TRP A 68 -4.34 -16.32 -2.83
C TRP A 68 -5.28 -17.44 -2.35
N VAL A 69 -6.18 -17.11 -1.41
CA VAL A 69 -7.17 -18.02 -0.82
C VAL A 69 -8.58 -17.57 -1.20
N ASN A 70 -9.49 -18.52 -1.37
CA ASN A 70 -10.80 -18.35 -2.02
C ASN A 70 -11.55 -17.02 -1.64
N PRO A 71 -12.06 -16.25 -2.62
CA PRO A 71 -11.84 -16.38 -4.05
C PRO A 71 -10.38 -16.08 -4.42
N LYS A 72 -9.80 -16.87 -5.34
CA LYS A 72 -8.51 -16.54 -5.98
C LYS A 72 -8.71 -15.38 -6.94
N ALA A 73 -8.83 -14.17 -6.40
CA ALA A 73 -9.22 -12.97 -7.14
C ALA A 73 -8.56 -11.73 -6.54
N VAL A 74 -8.60 -10.64 -7.31
CA VAL A 74 -8.34 -9.32 -6.75
C VAL A 74 -9.54 -8.94 -5.90
N VAL A 75 -9.28 -8.60 -4.64
CA VAL A 75 -10.31 -8.18 -3.69
C VAL A 75 -10.07 -6.74 -3.26
N LYS A 76 -11.15 -6.05 -2.93
CA LYS A 76 -11.16 -4.73 -2.29
C LYS A 76 -11.86 -4.87 -0.94
N GLU A 77 -11.11 -4.73 0.15
CA GLU A 77 -11.62 -4.86 1.51
C GLU A 77 -11.30 -3.62 2.37
N ILE A 78 -11.97 -3.44 3.51
CA ILE A 78 -11.65 -2.36 4.44
C ILE A 78 -10.29 -2.66 5.07
N ALA A 79 -9.34 -1.73 4.94
CA ALA A 79 -7.95 -1.97 5.35
C ALA A 79 -7.82 -2.31 6.85
N GLU A 80 -8.63 -1.67 7.69
CA GLU A 80 -8.70 -1.90 9.14
C GLU A 80 -9.17 -3.32 9.49
N GLN A 81 -9.90 -3.98 8.59
CA GLN A 81 -10.42 -5.34 8.77
C GLN A 81 -9.54 -6.43 8.14
N SER A 82 -8.48 -6.03 7.42
CA SER A 82 -7.61 -6.97 6.71
C SER A 82 -6.65 -7.67 7.67
N GLY A 83 -6.84 -8.97 7.87
CA GLY A 83 -5.89 -9.80 8.62
C GLY A 83 -4.49 -9.81 8.00
N ILE A 84 -4.39 -9.73 6.66
CA ILE A 84 -3.11 -9.70 5.95
C ILE A 84 -2.33 -8.43 6.30
N LEU A 85 -3.00 -7.27 6.34
CA LEU A 85 -2.37 -6.02 6.77
C LEU A 85 -2.03 -6.06 8.26
N TYR A 86 -2.93 -6.55 9.10
CA TYR A 86 -2.77 -6.58 10.56
C TYR A 86 -1.57 -7.43 10.98
N TYR A 87 -1.45 -8.66 10.46
CA TYR A 87 -0.39 -9.60 10.85
C TYR A 87 0.97 -9.32 10.21
N SER A 88 1.06 -8.43 9.22
CA SER A 88 2.34 -7.99 8.65
C SER A 88 3.13 -7.20 9.70
N LYS A 89 4.31 -7.69 10.07
CA LYS A 89 5.26 -7.01 10.97
C LYS A 89 6.04 -5.91 10.26
N TYR A 90 6.23 -6.06 8.95
CA TYR A 90 6.84 -5.05 8.09
C TYR A 90 5.81 -4.49 7.13
N ARG A 91 5.72 -3.16 7.04
CA ARG A 91 4.91 -2.46 6.04
C ARG A 91 5.70 -1.28 5.49
N ILE A 92 5.84 -1.18 4.18
CA ILE A 92 6.33 0.01 3.50
C ILE A 92 5.22 0.58 2.64
N VAL A 93 4.93 1.87 2.78
CA VAL A 93 3.83 2.53 2.07
C VAL A 93 4.37 3.74 1.32
N GLY A 94 3.98 3.87 0.05
CA GLY A 94 4.33 5.01 -0.81
C GLY A 94 3.11 5.54 -1.55
N LYS A 95 2.84 6.85 -1.46
CA LYS A 95 1.78 7.48 -2.27
C LYS A 95 2.25 7.61 -3.71
N ILE A 96 1.45 7.12 -4.66
CA ILE A 96 1.79 7.14 -6.09
C ILE A 96 0.91 8.09 -6.89
N SER A 97 -0.31 8.37 -6.42
CA SER A 97 -1.24 9.25 -7.15
C SER A 97 -0.86 10.73 -7.12
N ASN A 98 0.19 11.12 -6.39
CA ASN A 98 0.74 12.47 -6.42
C ASN A 98 1.82 12.65 -7.50
N ASN A 99 2.31 11.56 -8.09
CA ASN A 99 3.33 11.60 -9.13
C ASN A 99 2.66 11.74 -10.50
N LYS A 100 2.40 12.98 -10.93
CA LYS A 100 1.72 13.29 -12.20
C LYS A 100 2.43 12.66 -13.40
N THR A 101 3.75 12.78 -13.48
CA THR A 101 4.57 12.19 -14.56
C THR A 101 4.36 10.68 -14.69
N LEU A 102 4.22 9.98 -13.57
CA LEU A 102 3.97 8.55 -13.54
C LEU A 102 2.53 8.21 -13.94
N LEU A 103 1.55 8.97 -13.46
CA LEU A 103 0.16 8.79 -13.86
C LEU A 103 0.00 9.02 -15.37
N ASP A 104 0.59 10.08 -15.90
CA ASP A 104 0.55 10.42 -17.33
C ASP A 104 1.16 9.31 -18.20
N LYS A 105 2.22 8.63 -17.74
CA LYS A 105 2.81 7.47 -18.43
C LYS A 105 2.05 6.16 -18.24
N TRP A 106 1.17 6.09 -17.26
CA TRP A 106 0.38 4.88 -17.01
C TRP A 106 -0.93 4.94 -17.80
N VAL A 107 -1.56 6.09 -17.88
CA VAL A 107 -2.83 6.24 -18.60
C VAL A 107 -2.69 6.33 -20.12
N ASN A 108 -1.47 6.56 -20.63
CA ASN A 108 -1.14 6.67 -22.07
C ASN A 108 -0.09 5.63 -22.46
#